data_AF-A0A847Z8N6-F1
#
_entry.id   AF-A0A847Z8N6-F1
#
_cell.length_a   1.000
_cell.length_b   1.000
_cell.length_c   1.000
_cell.angle_alpha   90.00
_cell.angle_beta   90.00
_cell.angle_gamma   90.00
#
_symmetry.space_group_name_H-M   'P 1'
#
loop_
_entity.id
_entity.type
_entity.pdbx_description
1 polymer ?
#
loop_
_entity_poly.entity_id
_entity_poly.type
_entity_poly.pdbx_seq_one_letter_code
_entity_poly.pdbx_strand_id
1 'polypeptide(L)'
;MDIGLYNKNRYRIGKFTDISLHLLSKIKDEGFIDFINSKGIKVENKFIKDIPIHDLEDAYELNCKVIYKGREFDVSSSMANMIKTNKLIIGTLDYPLSEELGGFERVDKYYYEKEVGFYEIDKFNEVKKPLFHFKNTKSVTTREIPKDEIIKYALYIESFA
;
A
#
# COMPACT_ATOMS: atom_id res chain seq x y z
N MET A 1 1.21 2.62 1.88
CA MET A 1 1.53 3.23 0.56
C MET A 1 0.66 4.46 0.38
N ASP A 2 1.22 5.60 0.00
CA ASP A 2 0.44 6.85 -0.08
C ASP A 2 -0.22 7.00 -1.46
N ILE A 3 -1.52 7.31 -1.45
CA ILE A 3 -2.36 7.44 -2.65
C ILE A 3 -3.03 8.80 -2.66
N GLY A 4 -3.02 9.46 -3.81
CA GLY A 4 -3.69 10.72 -4.08
C GLY A 4 -4.76 10.58 -5.15
N LEU A 5 -5.86 11.29 -4.98
CA LEU A 5 -6.92 11.43 -5.97
C LEU A 5 -6.74 12.76 -6.70
N TYR A 6 -6.51 12.69 -8.01
CA TYR A 6 -6.32 13.84 -8.89
C TYR A 6 -7.08 13.63 -10.18
N ASN A 7 -7.93 14.58 -10.58
CA ASN A 7 -8.82 14.46 -11.74
C ASN A 7 -9.58 13.13 -11.77
N LYS A 8 -10.13 12.71 -10.62
CA LYS A 8 -10.85 11.45 -10.40
C LYS A 8 -10.01 10.16 -10.57
N ASN A 9 -8.71 10.29 -10.78
CA ASN A 9 -7.79 9.16 -10.93
C ASN A 9 -6.92 9.01 -9.68
N ARG A 10 -6.56 7.76 -9.37
CA ARG A 10 -5.68 7.44 -8.24
C ARG A 10 -4.24 7.32 -8.71
N TYR A 11 -3.35 7.97 -7.98
CA TYR A 11 -1.92 7.92 -8.22
C TYR A 11 -1.18 7.61 -6.94
N ARG A 12 -0.05 6.93 -7.06
CA ARG A 12 0.90 6.84 -5.95
C ARG A 12 1.52 8.21 -5.73
N ILE A 13 1.56 8.65 -4.48
CA ILE A 13 2.22 9.90 -4.09
C ILE A 13 3.68 9.58 -3.74
N GLY A 14 4.59 10.41 -4.26
CA GLY A 14 6.02 10.37 -3.96
C GLY A 14 6.42 11.36 -2.87
N LYS A 15 7.64 11.91 -2.99
CA LYS A 15 8.12 12.99 -2.12
C LYS A 15 7.15 14.19 -2.16
N PHE A 16 6.97 14.84 -1.03
CA PHE A 16 6.16 16.05 -0.92
C PHE A 16 6.86 17.10 -0.06
N THR A 17 6.43 18.34 -0.23
CA THR A 17 6.70 19.50 0.62
C THR A 17 5.39 19.98 1.21
N ASP A 18 5.38 21.07 1.98
CA ASP A 18 4.14 21.65 2.52
C ASP A 18 3.20 22.22 1.43
N ILE A 19 3.69 22.39 0.19
CA ILE A 19 2.93 23.05 -0.89
C ILE A 19 2.70 22.18 -2.13
N SER A 20 3.52 21.15 -2.34
CA SER A 20 3.51 20.37 -3.58
C SER A 20 3.90 18.91 -3.36
N LEU A 21 3.49 18.05 -4.28
CA LEU A 21 3.84 16.63 -4.28
C LEU A 21 4.00 16.07 -5.68
N HIS A 22 4.60 14.89 -5.73
CA HIS A 22 4.77 14.13 -6.96
C HIS A 22 3.68 13.06 -7.10
N LEU A 23 2.96 13.08 -8.22
CA LEU A 23 2.17 11.94 -8.69
C LEU A 23 3.07 11.02 -9.50
N LEU A 24 2.97 9.72 -9.24
CA LEU A 24 3.68 8.67 -9.98
C LEU A 24 2.71 7.88 -10.85
N SER A 25 3.11 7.60 -12.08
CA SER A 25 2.33 6.84 -13.06
C SER A 25 3.20 5.86 -13.84
N LYS A 26 2.61 4.74 -14.28
CA LYS A 26 3.21 3.81 -15.25
C LYS A 26 2.93 4.17 -16.70
N ILE A 27 1.98 5.07 -16.91
CA ILE A 27 1.52 5.49 -18.24
C ILE A 27 1.90 6.96 -18.43
N LYS A 28 2.47 7.27 -19.58
CA LYS A 28 2.76 8.65 -19.97
C LYS A 28 1.47 9.33 -20.37
N ASP A 29 1.04 10.27 -19.55
CA ASP A 29 -0.17 11.09 -19.76
C ASP A 29 0.20 12.58 -19.79
N GLU A 30 -0.76 13.45 -20.07
CA GLU A 30 -0.54 14.88 -20.20
C GLU A 30 0.03 15.51 -18.91
N GLY A 31 1.16 16.20 -19.07
CA GLY A 31 1.91 16.83 -17.98
C GLY A 31 2.78 15.87 -17.16
N PHE A 32 2.77 14.57 -17.45
CA PHE A 32 3.73 13.63 -16.87
C PHE A 32 5.03 13.60 -17.68
N ILE A 33 6.16 13.68 -16.99
CA ILE A 33 7.51 13.59 -17.56
C ILE A 33 8.18 12.26 -17.15
N ASP A 34 9.25 11.90 -17.84
CA ASP A 34 10.03 10.70 -17.50
C ASP A 34 10.60 10.79 -16.07
N PHE A 35 10.42 9.74 -15.28
CA PHE A 35 11.04 9.66 -13.96
C PHE A 35 12.54 9.39 -14.11
N ILE A 36 13.34 10.30 -13.58
CA ILE A 36 14.78 10.16 -13.47
C ILE A 36 15.12 9.80 -12.02
N ASN A 37 15.81 8.68 -11.81
CA ASN A 37 16.21 8.27 -10.47
C ASN A 37 17.38 9.12 -9.93
N SER A 38 17.75 8.90 -8.67
CA SER A 38 18.85 9.64 -8.01
C SER A 38 20.22 9.50 -8.68
N LYS A 39 20.40 8.54 -9.60
CA LYS A 39 21.62 8.35 -10.39
C LYS A 39 21.56 9.02 -11.77
N GLY A 40 20.52 9.81 -12.05
CA GLY A 40 20.34 10.44 -13.36
C GLY A 40 19.84 9.49 -14.45
N ILE A 41 19.39 8.28 -14.09
CA ILE A 41 18.94 7.26 -15.05
C ILE A 41 17.42 7.32 -15.19
N LYS A 42 16.96 7.40 -16.44
CA LYS A 42 15.54 7.25 -16.79
C LYS A 42 15.07 5.85 -16.44
N VAL A 43 13.99 5.76 -15.66
CA VAL A 43 13.34 4.50 -15.35
C VAL A 43 12.24 4.24 -16.36
N GLU A 44 12.31 3.11 -17.05
CA GLU A 44 11.29 2.72 -18.02
C GLU A 44 9.91 2.57 -17.37
N ASN A 45 8.87 2.96 -18.10
CA ASN A 45 7.48 2.87 -17.66
C ASN A 45 7.23 3.52 -16.29
N LYS A 46 7.96 4.60 -15.98
CA LYS A 46 7.76 5.38 -14.77
C LYS A 46 7.79 6.86 -15.12
N PHE A 47 6.72 7.54 -14.77
CA PHE A 47 6.50 8.94 -15.05
C PHE A 47 6.11 9.69 -13.78
N ILE A 48 6.44 10.97 -13.75
CA ILE A 48 6.22 11.84 -12.61
C ILE A 48 5.55 13.14 -13.04
N LYS A 49 4.65 13.66 -12.20
CA LYS A 49 4.03 14.96 -12.37
C LYS A 49 4.00 15.70 -11.04
N ASP A 50 4.42 16.95 -11.06
CA ASP A 50 4.41 17.80 -9.87
C ASP A 50 3.09 18.58 -9.85
N ILE A 51 2.40 18.52 -8.73
CA ILE A 51 1.16 19.28 -8.52
C ILE A 51 1.17 19.99 -7.16
N PRO A 52 0.51 21.15 -7.04
CA PRO A 52 0.16 21.73 -5.75
C PRO A 52 -0.72 20.78 -4.92
N ILE A 53 -0.55 20.77 -3.60
CA ILE A 53 -1.36 19.92 -2.70
C ILE A 53 -2.85 20.28 -2.77
N HIS A 54 -3.19 21.55 -2.99
CA HIS A 54 -4.58 22.00 -3.06
C HIS A 54 -5.30 21.55 -4.33
N ASP A 55 -4.59 21.02 -5.33
CA ASP A 55 -5.18 20.42 -6.53
C ASP A 55 -5.57 18.96 -6.30
N LEU A 56 -5.16 18.34 -5.19
CA LEU A 56 -5.65 17.01 -4.83
C LEU A 56 -7.10 17.08 -4.34
N GLU A 57 -7.90 16.15 -4.84
CA GLU A 57 -9.27 15.92 -4.37
C GLU A 57 -9.26 15.22 -3.00
N ASP A 58 -8.29 14.33 -2.78
CA ASP A 58 -8.11 13.56 -1.55
C ASP A 58 -6.71 12.92 -1.50
N ALA A 59 -6.24 12.54 -0.30
CA ALA A 59 -5.12 11.62 -0.16
C ALA A 59 -5.23 10.76 1.10
N TYR A 60 -4.67 9.56 1.02
CA TYR A 60 -4.66 8.60 2.12
C TYR A 60 -3.47 7.64 2.04
N GLU A 61 -3.04 7.16 3.20
CA GLU A 61 -2.15 6.03 3.35
C GLU A 61 -3.00 4.77 3.21
N LEU A 62 -2.73 4.01 2.16
CA LEU A 62 -3.30 2.69 1.90
C LEU A 62 -2.45 1.62 2.58
N ASN A 63 -3.06 0.90 3.51
CA ASN A 63 -2.50 -0.26 4.17
C ASN A 63 -3.39 -1.48 3.92
N CYS A 64 -2.78 -2.66 3.93
CA CYS A 64 -3.49 -3.93 3.87
C CYS A 64 -3.30 -4.66 5.19
N LYS A 65 -4.41 -5.13 5.74
CA LYS A 65 -4.42 -5.95 6.95
C LYS A 65 -5.09 -7.27 6.66
N VAL A 66 -4.73 -8.29 7.42
CA VAL A 66 -5.39 -9.59 7.34
C VAL A 66 -5.81 -10.07 8.71
N ILE A 67 -6.87 -10.86 8.75
CA ILE A 67 -7.21 -11.66 9.92
C ILE A 67 -6.64 -13.06 9.68
N TYR A 68 -5.82 -13.55 10.60
CA TYR A 68 -5.25 -14.90 10.58
C TYR A 68 -5.45 -15.53 11.95
N LYS A 69 -6.11 -16.70 11.99
CA LYS A 69 -6.49 -17.39 13.24
C LYS A 69 -7.23 -16.46 14.21
N GLY A 70 -8.12 -15.61 13.68
CA GLY A 70 -8.91 -14.67 14.49
C GLY A 70 -8.12 -13.50 15.11
N ARG A 71 -6.93 -13.19 14.60
CA ARG A 71 -6.10 -12.05 15.03
C ARG A 71 -5.75 -11.16 13.83
N GLU A 72 -5.74 -9.85 14.01
CA GLU A 72 -5.41 -8.89 12.96
C GLU A 72 -3.90 -8.68 12.88
N PHE A 73 -3.37 -8.68 11.65
CA PHE A 73 -1.97 -8.40 11.36
C PHE A 73 -1.83 -7.40 10.21
N ASP A 74 -0.76 -6.62 10.25
CA ASP A 74 -0.33 -5.84 9.11
C ASP A 74 0.35 -6.74 8.08
N VAL A 75 0.13 -6.44 6.80
CA VAL A 75 0.81 -7.13 5.69
C VAL A 75 2.12 -6.42 5.39
N SER A 76 3.24 -7.08 5.65
CA SER A 76 4.59 -6.56 5.38
C SER A 76 5.04 -6.76 3.93
N SER A 77 4.56 -7.81 3.27
CA SER A 77 4.95 -8.12 1.89
C SER A 77 4.25 -7.22 0.86
N SER A 78 4.90 -6.99 -0.28
CA SER A 78 4.23 -6.35 -1.43
C SER A 78 3.12 -7.23 -2.00
N MET A 79 2.12 -6.59 -2.64
CA MET A 79 1.06 -7.32 -3.35
C MET A 79 1.62 -8.14 -4.51
N ALA A 80 2.68 -7.65 -5.17
CA ALA A 80 3.44 -8.40 -6.16
C ALA A 80 4.01 -9.72 -5.62
N ASN A 81 4.44 -9.78 -4.35
CA ASN A 81 4.90 -11.02 -3.74
C ASN A 81 3.76 -12.02 -3.64
N MET A 82 2.60 -11.58 -3.11
CA MET A 82 1.41 -12.43 -3.00
C MET A 82 0.97 -12.99 -4.35
N ILE A 83 0.95 -12.18 -5.41
CA ILE A 83 0.58 -12.62 -6.76
C ILE A 83 1.54 -13.72 -7.27
N LYS A 84 2.83 -13.62 -6.96
CA LYS A 84 3.84 -14.56 -7.44
C LYS A 84 3.88 -15.87 -6.65
N THR A 85 3.68 -15.81 -5.34
CA THR A 85 3.94 -16.94 -4.43
C THR A 85 2.67 -17.52 -3.80
N ASN A 86 1.53 -16.85 -3.95
CA ASN A 86 0.30 -17.11 -3.20
C ASN A 86 0.47 -17.03 -1.68
N LYS A 87 1.46 -16.24 -1.21
CA LYS A 87 1.80 -16.10 0.20
C LYS A 87 1.95 -14.63 0.58
N LEU A 88 1.58 -14.34 1.83
CA LEU A 88 1.69 -13.03 2.44
C LEU A 88 2.70 -13.11 3.60
N ILE A 89 3.44 -12.03 3.82
CA ILE A 89 4.19 -11.85 5.06
C ILE A 89 3.33 -10.99 5.97
N ILE A 90 2.99 -11.52 7.14
CA ILE A 90 2.28 -10.81 8.20
C ILE A 90 3.24 -10.48 9.32
N GLY A 91 3.05 -9.32 9.94
CA GLY A 91 3.96 -8.84 11.00
C GLY A 91 3.26 -8.42 12.28
N THR A 92 3.96 -8.53 13.40
CA THR A 92 3.50 -8.08 14.72
C THR A 92 4.64 -7.54 15.57
N LEU A 93 4.32 -6.60 16.46
CA LEU A 93 5.19 -6.13 17.54
C LEU A 93 4.94 -6.88 18.87
N ASP A 94 3.89 -7.71 18.92
CA ASP A 94 3.46 -8.46 20.10
C ASP A 94 4.19 -9.82 20.15
N TYR A 95 5.23 -9.89 20.99
CA TYR A 95 6.02 -11.10 21.19
C TYR A 95 5.20 -12.26 21.77
N PRO A 96 4.43 -12.10 22.87
CA PRO A 96 3.52 -13.15 23.36
C PRO A 96 2.63 -13.75 22.26
N LEU A 97 2.03 -12.91 21.42
CA LEU A 97 1.19 -13.37 20.31
C LEU A 97 2.00 -14.15 19.25
N SER A 98 3.23 -13.72 18.97
CA SER A 98 4.11 -14.42 18.02
C SER A 98 4.47 -15.84 18.50
N GLU A 99 4.68 -16.01 19.81
CA GLU A 99 4.98 -17.31 20.41
C GLU A 99 3.74 -18.21 20.48
N GLU A 100 2.57 -17.63 20.82
CA GLU A 100 1.28 -18.35 20.86
C GLU A 100 0.94 -18.97 19.51
N LEU A 101 1.06 -18.20 18.43
CA LEU A 101 0.68 -18.65 17.08
C LEU A 101 1.75 -19.46 16.36
N GLY A 102 3.02 -19.30 16.78
CA GLY A 102 4.17 -20.06 16.33
C GLY A 102 4.65 -19.77 14.91
N GLY A 103 5.94 -20.00 14.69
CA GLY A 103 6.60 -19.87 13.38
C GLY A 103 6.62 -18.45 12.82
N PHE A 104 6.60 -17.45 13.71
CA PHE A 104 7.07 -16.10 13.41
C PHE A 104 8.58 -16.04 13.64
N GLU A 105 9.29 -15.34 12.77
CA GLU A 105 10.73 -15.09 12.86
C GLU A 105 10.97 -13.63 13.25
N ARG A 106 11.92 -13.41 14.16
CA ARG A 106 12.31 -12.05 14.55
C ARG A 106 13.17 -11.42 13.46
N VAL A 107 12.64 -10.41 12.78
CA VAL A 107 13.35 -9.69 11.70
C VAL A 107 13.95 -8.37 12.17
N ASP A 108 13.50 -7.83 13.32
CA ASP A 108 14.06 -6.65 13.97
C ASP A 108 13.98 -6.80 15.51
N LYS A 109 14.55 -5.86 16.26
CA LYS A 109 14.61 -5.88 17.72
C LYS A 109 13.24 -6.09 18.37
N TYR A 110 12.16 -5.61 17.77
CA TYR A 110 10.81 -5.77 18.33
C TYR A 110 9.79 -6.28 17.32
N TYR A 111 10.22 -6.67 16.12
CA TYR A 111 9.32 -6.99 15.03
C TYR A 111 9.50 -8.43 14.57
N TYR A 112 8.36 -9.10 14.43
CA TYR A 112 8.27 -10.53 14.13
C TYR A 112 7.41 -10.72 12.90
N GLU A 113 7.88 -11.51 11.95
CA GLU A 113 7.19 -11.76 10.68
C GLU A 113 6.93 -13.24 10.47
N LYS A 114 5.84 -13.55 9.76
CA LYS A 114 5.51 -14.90 9.36
C LYS A 114 5.01 -14.92 7.93
N GLU A 115 5.48 -15.88 7.17
CA GLU A 115 4.89 -16.20 5.88
C GLU A 115 3.64 -17.07 6.08
N VAL A 116 2.53 -16.64 5.52
CA VAL A 116 1.24 -17.36 5.54
C VAL A 116 0.71 -17.53 4.13
N GLY A 117 0.15 -18.70 3.84
CA GLY A 117 -0.56 -18.94 2.60
C GLY A 117 -1.80 -18.06 2.50
N PHE A 118 -2.06 -17.54 1.31
CA PHE A 118 -3.26 -16.75 1.02
C PHE A 118 -4.55 -17.47 1.45
N TYR A 119 -4.63 -18.78 1.29
CA TYR A 119 -5.80 -19.58 1.66
C TYR A 119 -5.99 -19.75 3.17
N GLU A 120 -4.94 -19.48 3.97
CA GLU A 120 -4.95 -19.62 5.42
C GLU A 120 -5.48 -18.37 6.15
N ILE A 121 -5.62 -17.24 5.45
CA ILE A 121 -6.16 -16.02 6.05
C ILE A 121 -7.69 -16.12 6.15
N ASP A 122 -8.24 -15.61 7.23
CA ASP A 122 -9.68 -15.54 7.46
C ASP A 122 -10.29 -14.40 6.63
N LYS A 123 -9.64 -13.23 6.64
CA LYS A 123 -10.09 -12.00 5.97
C LYS A 123 -8.94 -11.17 5.46
N PHE A 124 -9.21 -10.35 4.45
CA PHE A 124 -8.29 -9.35 3.91
C PHE A 124 -8.98 -8.00 3.87
N ASN A 125 -8.33 -6.98 4.44
CA ASN A 125 -8.90 -5.65 4.64
C ASN A 125 -8.04 -4.59 3.98
N GLU A 126 -8.67 -3.78 3.13
CA GLU A 126 -8.18 -2.48 2.70
C GLU A 126 -8.39 -1.49 3.85
N VAL A 127 -7.32 -0.84 4.31
CA VAL A 127 -7.38 0.22 5.33
C VAL A 127 -6.87 1.52 4.70
N LYS A 128 -7.68 2.58 4.74
CA LYS A 128 -7.28 3.91 4.28
C LYS A 128 -7.24 4.85 5.46
N LYS A 129 -6.06 5.37 5.73
CA LYS A 129 -5.85 6.40 6.74
C LYS A 129 -5.67 7.74 6.02
N PRO A 130 -6.55 8.74 6.24
CA PRO A 130 -6.41 10.03 5.57
C PRO A 130 -5.05 10.65 5.82
N LEU A 131 -4.50 11.22 4.74
CA LEU A 131 -3.34 12.09 4.78
C LEU A 131 -3.83 13.51 4.66
N PHE A 132 -3.21 14.44 5.40
CA PHE A 132 -3.60 15.85 5.43
C PHE A 132 -5.05 16.10 5.90
N HIS A 133 -5.45 17.37 5.91
CA HIS A 133 -6.78 17.81 6.31
C HIS A 133 -7.64 18.07 5.07
N PHE A 134 -7.94 17.03 4.28
CA PHE A 134 -8.88 17.15 3.17
C PHE A 134 -10.34 17.14 3.65
N LYS A 135 -11.23 17.76 2.86
CA LYS A 135 -12.65 17.89 3.23
C LYS A 135 -13.39 16.56 3.32
N ASN A 136 -12.97 15.55 2.55
CA ASN A 136 -13.76 14.34 2.29
C ASN A 136 -13.33 13.11 3.11
N THR A 137 -12.04 12.91 3.36
CA THR A 137 -11.56 11.77 4.17
C THR A 137 -11.08 12.28 5.52
N LYS A 138 -11.97 12.22 6.52
CA LYS A 138 -11.70 12.72 7.88
C LYS A 138 -11.35 11.63 8.89
N SER A 139 -11.59 10.37 8.54
CA SER A 139 -11.40 9.23 9.43
C SER A 139 -10.81 8.04 8.70
N VAL A 140 -10.17 7.14 9.46
CA VAL A 140 -9.75 5.84 8.94
C VAL A 140 -10.97 5.08 8.44
N THR A 141 -10.85 4.47 7.26
CA THR A 141 -11.88 3.58 6.70
C THR A 141 -11.29 2.20 6.48
N THR A 142 -12.10 1.18 6.73
CA THR A 142 -11.75 -0.23 6.51
C THR A 142 -12.79 -0.86 5.61
N ARG A 143 -12.33 -1.58 4.60
CA ARG A 143 -13.16 -2.35 3.68
C ARG A 143 -12.62 -3.78 3.59
N GLU A 144 -13.47 -4.74 3.88
CA GLU A 144 -13.16 -6.15 3.62
C GLU A 144 -13.20 -6.41 2.11
N ILE A 145 -12.18 -7.11 1.61
CA ILE A 145 -12.08 -7.56 0.23
C ILE A 145 -12.55 -9.01 0.18
N PRO A 146 -13.57 -9.35 -0.64
CA PRO A 146 -14.01 -10.73 -0.81
C PRO A 146 -12.86 -11.65 -1.22
N LYS A 147 -12.80 -12.86 -0.66
CA LYS A 147 -11.67 -13.78 -0.88
C LYS A 147 -11.37 -14.04 -2.36
N ASP A 148 -12.39 -14.22 -3.16
CA ASP A 148 -12.31 -14.43 -4.61
C ASP A 148 -11.86 -13.20 -5.40
N GLU A 149 -11.91 -12.00 -4.80
CA GLU A 149 -11.46 -10.76 -5.42
C GLU A 149 -10.04 -10.32 -5.02
N ILE A 150 -9.42 -10.96 -4.02
CA ILE A 150 -8.14 -10.47 -3.45
C ILE A 150 -7.02 -10.40 -4.51
N ILE A 151 -6.90 -11.39 -5.39
CA ILE A 151 -5.89 -11.36 -6.47
C ILE A 151 -6.16 -10.22 -7.46
N LYS A 152 -7.42 -9.99 -7.83
CA LYS A 152 -7.82 -8.88 -8.71
C LYS A 152 -7.52 -7.53 -8.03
N TYR A 153 -7.80 -7.43 -6.74
CA TYR A 153 -7.49 -6.24 -5.95
C TYR A 153 -5.97 -6.01 -5.86
N ALA A 154 -5.19 -7.05 -5.62
CA ALA A 154 -3.72 -6.97 -5.59
C ALA A 154 -3.13 -6.47 -6.91
N LEU A 155 -3.62 -6.98 -8.05
CA LEU A 155 -3.24 -6.52 -9.38
C LEU A 155 -3.60 -5.03 -9.59
N TYR A 156 -4.78 -4.63 -9.12
CA TYR A 156 -5.20 -3.23 -9.15
C TYR A 156 -4.26 -2.34 -8.32
N ILE A 157 -3.87 -2.76 -7.11
CA ILE A 157 -2.91 -2.01 -6.28
C ILE A 157 -1.53 -1.91 -6.94
N GLU A 158 -1.03 -3.00 -7.51
CA GLU A 158 0.25 -3.03 -8.25
C GLU A 158 0.22 -2.16 -9.52
N SER A 159 -0.96 -1.85 -10.07
CA SER A 159 -1.06 -0.92 -11.20
C SER A 159 -0.61 0.51 -10.84
N PHE A 160 -0.67 0.89 -9.56
CA PHE A 160 -0.18 2.17 -9.05
C PHE A 160 1.31 2.18 -8.69
N ALA A 161 1.92 1.00 -8.54
CA ALA A 161 3.20 0.82 -7.83
C ALA A 161 4.45 1.21 -8.60
#